data_AF-A0A0L0EMB0-F1
#
_entry.id   AF-A0A0L0EMB0-F1
#
_cell.length_a   1.000
_cell.length_b   1.000
_cell.length_c   1.000
_cell.angle_alpha   90.00
_cell.angle_beta   90.00
_cell.angle_gamma   90.00
#
_symmetry.space_group_name_H-M   'P 1'
#
loop_
_entity.id
_entity.type
_entity.pdbx_description
1 polymer ?
#
loop_
_entity_poly.entity_id
_entity_poly.type
_entity_poly.pdbx_seq_one_letter_code
_entity_poly.pdbx_strand_id
1 'polypeptide(L)'
;MKILRLCSALLMLVCGSVMAKTNILNIEVQATRVLVTLRATSSQTGCQVNPADNVQLWWLDPTSASDHALYTLLLSAYTSNKEVVVDGSQTCLNHPAARRLSKVMLRN
;
A
#
# COMPACT_ATOMS: atom_id res chain seq x y z
N MET A 1 -57.84 21.88 -4.81
CA MET A 1 -57.20 21.11 -3.72
C MET A 1 -55.82 20.69 -4.19
N LYS A 2 -54.80 20.96 -3.35
CA LYS A 2 -53.37 20.93 -3.69
C LYS A 2 -52.81 19.50 -3.68
N ILE A 3 -52.04 19.19 -4.72
CA ILE A 3 -51.17 18.01 -4.80
C ILE A 3 -49.98 18.25 -3.88
N LEU A 4 -49.71 17.36 -2.93
CA LEU A 4 -48.38 17.23 -2.33
C LEU A 4 -48.08 15.75 -2.10
N ARG A 5 -47.29 15.19 -3.02
CA ARG A 5 -46.61 13.91 -2.88
C ARG A 5 -45.45 14.10 -1.90
N LEU A 6 -45.51 13.51 -0.72
CA LEU A 6 -44.33 13.29 0.10
C LEU A 6 -43.70 11.95 -0.28
N CYS A 7 -42.82 11.98 -1.28
CA CYS A 7 -41.77 10.97 -1.41
C CYS A 7 -40.82 11.16 -0.22
N SER A 8 -41.05 10.41 0.85
CA SER A 8 -40.10 10.33 1.96
C SER A 8 -38.89 9.54 1.48
N ALA A 9 -37.87 10.30 1.12
CA ALA A 9 -36.50 9.86 0.89
C ALA A 9 -35.99 9.15 2.14
N LEU A 10 -36.03 7.83 2.15
CA LEU A 10 -35.21 7.02 3.04
C LEU A 10 -33.97 6.58 2.26
N LEU A 11 -33.08 7.56 2.00
CA LEU A 11 -31.68 7.27 1.71
C LEU A 11 -31.10 6.67 3.00
N MET A 12 -31.21 5.35 3.14
CA MET A 12 -30.35 4.64 4.09
C MET A 12 -28.92 4.89 3.63
N LEU A 13 -28.19 5.57 4.50
CA LEU A 13 -26.77 5.86 4.36
C LEU A 13 -26.05 4.58 3.98
N VAL A 14 -25.59 4.54 2.73
CA VAL A 14 -24.44 3.73 2.36
C VAL A 14 -23.32 4.25 3.24
N CYS A 15 -23.10 3.60 4.38
CA CYS A 15 -21.84 3.63 5.10
C CYS A 15 -20.84 2.92 4.20
N GLY A 16 -20.52 3.58 3.08
CA GLY A 16 -19.32 3.29 2.32
C GLY A 16 -18.24 3.68 3.28
N SER A 17 -17.70 2.71 4.00
CA SER A 17 -16.33 2.79 4.46
C SER A 17 -15.53 3.17 3.23
N VAL A 18 -15.27 4.47 3.06
CA VAL A 18 -14.22 4.97 2.20
C VAL A 18 -12.98 4.44 2.89
N MET A 19 -12.67 3.15 2.65
CA MET A 19 -11.40 2.59 3.05
C MET A 19 -10.40 3.50 2.37
N ALA A 20 -9.73 4.32 3.17
CA ALA A 20 -8.62 5.11 2.69
C ALA A 20 -7.71 4.14 1.94
N LYS A 21 -7.44 4.48 0.69
CA LYS A 21 -6.87 3.54 -0.27
C LYS A 21 -5.41 3.39 0.13
N THR A 22 -5.07 2.38 0.93
CA THR A 22 -3.67 2.00 1.06
C THR A 22 -3.28 1.18 -0.16
N ASN A 23 -2.11 1.47 -0.70
CA ASN A 23 -1.51 0.67 -1.77
C ASN A 23 -0.60 -0.44 -1.23
N ILE A 24 -0.48 -0.56 0.10
CA ILE A 24 0.21 -1.67 0.77
C ILE A 24 -0.76 -2.85 0.83
N LEU A 25 -0.41 -3.95 0.15
CA LEU A 25 -1.24 -5.16 0.11
C LEU A 25 -0.88 -6.13 1.23
N ASN A 26 0.40 -6.24 1.57
CA ASN A 26 0.90 -7.14 2.61
C ASN A 26 2.25 -6.66 3.17
N ILE A 27 2.49 -6.94 4.44
CA ILE A 27 3.79 -6.80 5.11
C ILE A 27 4.09 -8.14 5.80
N GLU A 28 5.16 -8.81 5.37
CA GLU A 28 5.60 -10.09 5.92
C GLU A 28 6.99 -9.92 6.57
N VAL A 29 7.10 -10.30 7.83
CA VAL A 29 8.37 -10.27 8.55
C VAL A 29 9.01 -11.65 8.51
N GLN A 30 10.22 -11.74 7.96
CA GLN A 30 11.05 -12.93 7.94
C GLN A 30 12.28 -12.71 8.84
N ALA A 31 13.01 -13.78 9.16
CA ALA A 31 14.15 -13.74 10.08
C ALA A 31 15.22 -12.69 9.72
N THR A 32 15.46 -12.45 8.43
CA THR A 32 16.56 -11.58 7.95
C THR A 32 16.07 -10.41 7.09
N ARG A 33 14.77 -10.29 6.85
CA ARG A 33 14.19 -9.25 6.00
C ARG A 33 12.71 -9.04 6.28
N VAL A 34 12.22 -7.86 5.97
CA VAL A 34 10.78 -7.57 5.85
C VAL A 34 10.45 -7.49 4.38
N LEU A 35 9.43 -8.24 3.93
CA LEU A 35 8.88 -8.16 2.59
C LEU A 35 7.63 -7.30 2.60
N VAL A 36 7.53 -6.39 1.64
CA VAL A 36 6.40 -5.46 1.52
C VAL A 36 5.85 -5.58 0.11
N THR A 37 4.59 -5.99 0.01
CA THR A 37 3.88 -6.10 -1.26
C THR A 37 3.05 -4.84 -1.47
N LEU A 38 3.30 -4.15 -2.58
CA LEU A 38 2.68 -2.87 -2.91
C LEU A 38 2.03 -2.93 -4.29
N ARG A 39 0.84 -2.33 -4.41
CA ARG A 39 0.28 -1.98 -5.71
C ARG A 39 0.88 -0.65 -6.16
N ALA A 40 1.63 -0.63 -7.25
CA ALA A 40 2.18 0.62 -7.76
C ALA A 40 1.11 1.41 -8.53
N THR A 41 1.14 2.74 -8.39
CA THR A 41 0.24 3.66 -9.13
C THR A 41 0.69 3.91 -10.57
N SER A 42 1.96 3.65 -10.86
CA SER A 42 2.56 3.75 -12.20
C SER A 42 3.16 2.40 -12.58
N SER A 43 2.96 1.95 -13.82
CA SER A 43 3.60 0.73 -14.32
C SER A 43 5.12 0.91 -14.24
N GLN A 44 5.78 0.15 -13.36
CA GLN A 44 7.23 -0.02 -13.42
C GLN A 44 7.51 -1.46 -13.78
N THR A 45 8.26 -1.64 -14.87
CA THR A 45 8.46 -2.92 -15.55
C THR A 45 9.42 -3.87 -14.84
N GLY A 46 10.19 -3.42 -13.85
CA GLY A 46 11.12 -4.28 -13.09
C GLY A 46 10.49 -4.89 -11.83
N CYS A 47 10.80 -6.16 -11.52
CA CYS A 47 10.46 -6.85 -10.25
C CYS A 47 8.96 -6.90 -9.91
N GLN A 48 8.09 -6.89 -10.91
CA GLN A 48 6.66 -7.10 -10.69
C GLN A 48 6.41 -8.58 -10.35
N VAL A 49 5.67 -8.82 -9.25
CA VAL A 49 5.16 -10.16 -8.91
C VAL A 49 3.99 -10.52 -9.82
N ASN A 50 3.20 -9.51 -10.20
CA ASN A 50 2.11 -9.65 -11.16
C ASN A 50 2.04 -8.38 -12.04
N PRO A 51 2.38 -8.48 -13.34
CA PRO A 51 2.34 -7.35 -14.27
C PRO A 51 0.93 -6.80 -14.51
N ALA A 52 -0.10 -7.66 -14.50
CA ALA A 52 -1.48 -7.26 -14.78
C ALA A 52 -2.05 -6.35 -13.68
N ASP A 53 -1.64 -6.61 -12.43
CA ASP A 53 -2.10 -5.87 -11.26
C ASP A 53 -1.09 -4.80 -10.78
N ASN A 54 0.01 -4.62 -11.51
CA ASN A 54 1.12 -3.73 -11.18
C ASN A 54 1.60 -3.90 -9.72
N VAL A 55 1.68 -5.15 -9.27
CA VAL A 55 2.08 -5.50 -7.90
C VAL A 55 3.59 -5.72 -7.86
N GLN A 56 4.23 -5.05 -6.91
CA GLN A 56 5.68 -5.06 -6.71
C GLN A 56 6.03 -5.56 -5.32
N LEU A 57 7.17 -6.24 -5.24
CA LEU A 57 7.72 -6.70 -3.97
C LEU A 57 8.96 -5.89 -3.60
N TRP A 58 8.98 -5.48 -2.34
CA TRP A 58 10.06 -4.69 -1.76
C TRP A 58 10.61 -5.41 -0.54
N TRP A 59 11.88 -5.17 -0.22
CA TRP A 59 12.50 -5.69 0.98
C TRP A 59 13.26 -4.62 1.76
N LEU A 60 13.29 -4.83 3.07
CA LEU A 60 14.02 -4.06 4.08
C LEU A 60 14.79 -5.03 4.99
N ASP A 61 15.92 -4.61 5.53
CA ASP A 61 16.64 -5.28 6.60
C ASP A 61 16.20 -4.72 7.96
N PRO A 62 15.39 -5.44 8.75
CA PRO A 62 14.87 -4.94 10.02
C PRO A 62 15.95 -4.68 11.08
N THR A 63 17.18 -5.17 10.88
CA THR A 63 18.31 -4.99 11.81
C THR A 63 19.00 -3.64 11.61
N SER A 64 18.84 -3.01 10.44
CA SER A 64 19.35 -1.67 10.18
C SER A 64 18.42 -0.61 10.79
N ALA A 65 18.99 0.34 11.54
CA ALA A 65 18.21 1.42 12.16
C ALA A 65 17.43 2.26 11.13
N SER A 66 18.03 2.53 9.95
CA SER A 66 17.35 3.29 8.89
C SER A 66 16.14 2.53 8.36
N ASP A 67 16.29 1.24 8.14
CA ASP A 67 15.23 0.38 7.61
C ASP A 67 14.14 0.12 8.61
N HIS A 68 14.51 0.01 9.89
CA HIS A 68 13.55 -0.12 10.98
C HIS A 68 12.60 1.09 11.03
N ALA A 69 13.12 2.30 10.79
CA ALA A 69 12.28 3.50 10.70
C ALA A 69 11.34 3.45 9.50
N LEU A 70 11.81 3.01 8.32
CA LEU A 70 10.99 2.86 7.12
C LEU A 70 9.91 1.78 7.30
N TYR A 71 10.26 0.65 7.92
CA TYR A 71 9.33 -0.41 8.29
C TYR A 71 8.23 0.11 9.23
N THR A 72 8.60 0.87 10.26
CA THR A 72 7.65 1.45 11.21
C THR A 72 6.67 2.42 10.52
N LEU A 73 7.17 3.24 9.59
CA LEU A 73 6.32 4.13 8.77
C LEU A 73 5.35 3.34 7.89
N LEU A 74 5.80 2.26 7.25
CA LEU A 74 4.94 1.40 6.44
C LEU A 74 3.87 0.71 7.28
N LEU A 75 4.23 0.21 8.46
CA LEU A 75 3.28 -0.41 9.38
C LEU A 75 2.23 0.60 9.88
N SER A 76 2.65 1.82 10.21
CA SER A 76 1.73 2.90 10.58
C SER A 76 0.80 3.27 9.43
N ALA A 77 1.33 3.38 8.21
CA ALA A 77 0.52 3.66 7.03
C ALA A 77 -0.48 2.54 6.74
N TYR A 78 -0.04 1.28 6.81
CA TYR A 78 -0.88 0.10 6.60
C TYR A 78 -2.03 0.04 7.62
N THR A 79 -1.73 0.18 8.91
CA THR A 79 -2.73 0.16 9.99
C THR A 79 -3.67 1.36 9.97
N SER A 80 -3.22 2.49 9.43
CA SER A 80 -4.01 3.72 9.30
C SER A 80 -4.68 3.85 7.93
N ASN A 81 -4.62 2.83 7.07
CA ASN A 81 -5.13 2.85 5.70
C ASN A 81 -4.61 4.04 4.85
N LYS A 82 -3.38 4.50 5.09
CA LYS A 82 -2.76 5.58 4.33
C LYS A 82 -2.04 5.05 3.10
N GLU A 83 -2.08 5.84 2.04
CA GLU A 83 -1.37 5.60 0.80
C GLU A 83 0.11 6.02 0.96
N VAL A 84 1.02 5.28 0.33
CA VAL A 84 2.46 5.58 0.38
C VAL A 84 3.07 5.64 -1.02
N VAL A 85 4.05 6.51 -1.17
CA VAL A 85 4.97 6.50 -2.31
C VAL A 85 6.29 5.93 -1.81
N VAL A 86 6.81 4.93 -2.51
CA VAL A 86 8.08 4.29 -2.17
C VAL A 86 9.10 4.49 -3.28
N ASP A 87 10.38 4.46 -2.90
CA ASP A 87 11.50 4.46 -3.83
C ASP A 87 12.60 3.52 -3.32
N GLY A 88 13.50 3.13 -4.21
CA GLY A 88 14.56 2.20 -3.89
C GLY A 88 15.35 1.72 -5.10
N SER A 89 15.99 0.56 -4.94
CA SER A 89 16.81 -0.02 -5.99
C SER A 89 16.01 -0.30 -7.27
N GLN A 90 16.63 -0.02 -8.41
CA GLN A 90 16.11 -0.40 -9.73
C GLN A 90 16.43 -1.87 -10.08
N THR A 91 17.28 -2.53 -9.28
CA THR A 91 17.64 -3.94 -9.46
C THR A 91 16.81 -4.85 -8.56
N CYS A 92 16.39 -5.99 -9.11
CA CYS A 92 15.78 -7.06 -8.33
C CYS A 92 16.87 -7.95 -7.74
N LEU A 93 16.75 -8.31 -6.47
CA LEU A 93 17.49 -9.47 -5.96
C LEU A 93 16.75 -10.75 -6.32
N ASN A 94 17.51 -11.82 -6.55
CA ASN A 94 16.96 -13.11 -6.92
C ASN A 94 16.24 -13.77 -5.72
N HIS A 95 14.99 -14.17 -5.97
CA HIS A 95 14.08 -15.00 -5.17
C HIS A 95 13.76 -14.61 -3.69
N PRO A 96 12.52 -14.17 -3.40
CA PRO A 96 11.54 -13.65 -4.37
C PRO A 96 12.12 -12.38 -5.03
N ALA A 97 11.71 -12.11 -6.28
CA ALA A 97 12.18 -10.94 -7.01
C ALA A 97 11.71 -9.65 -6.32
N ALA A 98 12.54 -9.13 -5.43
CA ALA A 98 12.22 -7.98 -4.58
C ALA A 98 13.26 -6.87 -4.74
N ARG A 99 12.78 -5.63 -4.68
CA ARG A 99 13.63 -4.43 -4.71
C ARG A 99 13.98 -3.97 -3.31
N ARG A 100 15.20 -3.49 -3.11
CA ARG A 100 15.57 -2.86 -1.84
C ARG A 100 14.86 -1.52 -1.72
N LEU A 101 13.99 -1.35 -0.73
CA LEU A 101 13.32 -0.09 -0.46
C LEU A 101 14.28 0.86 0.24
N SER A 102 14.41 2.12 -0.18
CA SER A 102 15.28 3.12 0.47
C SER A 102 14.51 4.34 0.98
N LYS A 103 13.26 4.54 0.54
CA LYS A 103 12.46 5.71 0.91
C LYS A 103 10.97 5.39 0.98
N VAL A 104 10.30 5.99 1.96
CA VAL A 104 8.84 5.98 2.11
C VAL A 104 8.36 7.41 2.31
N MET A 105 7.31 7.80 1.59
CA MET A 105 6.62 9.06 1.75
C MET A 105 5.13 8.79 1.96
N LEU A 106 4.55 9.34 3.02
CA LEU A 106 3.11 9.28 3.23
C LEU A 106 2.41 10.20 2.24
N ARG A 107 1.36 9.72 1.59
CA ARG A 107 0.47 10.56 0.79
C ARG A 107 -0.60 11.16 1.70
N ASN A 108 -0.80 12.47 1.60
CA ASN A 108 -1.90 13.17 2.28
C ASN A 108 -3.15 13.19 1.41
#